data_AF-A0A8J5LQ12-F1
#
_entry.id   AF-A0A8J5LQ12-F1
#
_cell.length_a   1.000
_cell.length_b   1.000
_cell.length_c   1.000
_cell.angle_alpha   90.00
_cell.angle_beta   90.00
_cell.angle_gamma   90.00
#
_symmetry.space_group_name_H-M   'P 1'
#
loop_
_entity.id
_entity.type
_entity.pdbx_description
1 polymer ?
#
loop_
_entity_poly.entity_id
_entity_poly.type
_entity_poly.pdbx_seq_one_letter_code
_entity_poly.pdbx_strand_id
1 'polypeptide(L)'
;MAKSRDRTEDFREATHATALSFGYDEAKLVALLASFILRKPLEKPPFEKAAIKTLESISELEHFITKHRKDYVDLHRITEQERDNIEHEVS
;
A
#
# COMPACT_ATOMS: atom_id res chain seq x y z
N MET A 1 -13.17 2.50 -21.48
CA MET A 1 -11.90 2.08 -20.86
C MET A 1 -11.37 0.87 -21.64
N ALA A 2 -10.17 0.93 -22.20
CA ALA A 2 -9.60 -0.20 -22.92
C ALA A 2 -9.31 -1.33 -21.92
N LYS A 3 -9.87 -2.52 -22.13
CA LYS A 3 -9.45 -3.73 -21.40
C LYS A 3 -8.03 -4.06 -21.86
N SER A 4 -7.04 -3.71 -21.06
CA SER A 4 -5.66 -4.15 -21.29
C SER A 4 -5.60 -5.67 -21.18
N ARG A 5 -5.05 -6.35 -22.20
CA ARG A 5 -4.81 -7.79 -22.17
C ARG A 5 -3.75 -8.09 -21.09
N ASP A 6 -4.03 -9.05 -20.22
CA ASP A 6 -3.02 -9.58 -19.31
C ASP A 6 -1.93 -10.29 -20.13
N ARG A 7 -0.67 -9.88 -19.94
CA ARG A 7 0.51 -10.42 -20.65
C ARG A 7 1.43 -11.21 -19.71
N THR A 8 0.95 -11.57 -18.52
CA THR A 8 1.76 -12.28 -17.53
C THR A 8 2.25 -13.62 -18.06
N GLU A 9 1.38 -14.37 -18.74
CA GLU A 9 1.74 -15.66 -19.35
C GLU A 9 2.69 -15.49 -20.54
N ASP A 10 2.44 -14.52 -21.44
CA ASP A 10 3.36 -14.18 -22.54
C ASP A 10 4.79 -13.91 -22.01
N PHE A 11 4.89 -13.20 -20.88
CA PHE A 11 6.17 -12.87 -20.24
C PHE A 11 6.85 -14.10 -19.62
N ARG A 12 6.10 -14.96 -18.94
CA ARG A 12 6.62 -16.21 -18.35
C ARG A 12 7.17 -17.14 -19.44
N GLU A 13 6.43 -17.32 -20.52
CA GLU A 13 6.83 -18.16 -21.64
C GLU A 13 8.09 -17.61 -22.33
N ALA A 14 8.13 -16.31 -22.63
CA ALA A 14 9.30 -15.66 -23.22
C ALA A 14 10.55 -15.78 -22.31
N THR A 15 10.38 -15.60 -21.00
CA THR A 15 11.48 -15.73 -20.04
C THR A 15 12.00 -17.16 -19.94
N HIS A 16 11.08 -18.15 -19.93
CA HIS A 16 11.44 -19.56 -19.92
C HIS A 16 12.21 -19.98 -21.19
N ALA A 17 11.69 -19.61 -22.37
CA ALA A 17 12.36 -19.88 -23.65
C ALA A 17 13.75 -19.24 -23.73
N THR A 18 13.87 -18.01 -23.23
CA THR A 18 15.15 -17.29 -23.18
C THR A 18 16.13 -17.99 -22.23
N ALA A 19 15.71 -18.35 -21.02
CA ALA A 19 16.57 -19.05 -20.05
C ALA A 19 17.08 -20.40 -20.57
N LEU A 20 16.24 -21.16 -21.29
CA LEU A 20 16.66 -22.36 -22.01
C LEU A 20 17.73 -22.06 -23.06
N SER A 21 17.59 -20.98 -23.83
CA SER A 21 18.59 -20.56 -24.83
C SER A 21 19.94 -20.17 -24.21
N PHE A 22 19.94 -19.69 -22.95
CA PHE A 22 21.15 -19.39 -22.18
C PHE A 22 21.74 -20.62 -21.47
N GLY A 23 21.16 -21.81 -21.64
CA GLY A 23 21.67 -23.06 -21.07
C GLY A 23 21.45 -23.18 -19.56
N TYR A 24 20.36 -22.59 -19.03
CA TYR A 24 20.00 -22.76 -17.63
C TYR A 24 19.72 -24.23 -17.33
N ASP A 25 20.28 -24.72 -16.22
CA ASP A 25 19.95 -26.04 -15.68
C ASP A 25 18.54 -26.07 -15.07
N GLU A 26 18.01 -27.28 -14.85
CA GLU A 26 16.66 -27.49 -14.34
C GLU A 26 16.46 -26.80 -12.97
N ALA A 27 17.47 -26.80 -12.11
CA ALA A 27 17.40 -26.16 -10.81
C ALA A 27 17.27 -24.62 -10.92
N LYS A 28 18.01 -23.99 -11.84
CA LYS A 28 17.93 -22.54 -12.12
C LYS A 28 16.62 -22.18 -12.80
N LEU A 29 16.09 -23.02 -13.69
CA LEU A 29 14.77 -22.82 -14.28
C LEU A 29 13.67 -22.85 -13.23
N VAL A 30 13.71 -23.84 -12.33
CA VAL A 30 12.76 -23.93 -11.22
C VAL A 30 12.87 -22.71 -10.30
N ALA A 31 14.09 -22.28 -9.95
CA ALA A 31 14.30 -21.09 -9.12
C ALA A 31 13.78 -19.80 -9.80
N LEU A 32 13.99 -19.67 -11.11
CA LEU A 32 13.47 -18.56 -11.93
C LEU A 32 11.94 -18.54 -11.92
N LEU A 33 11.29 -19.68 -12.18
CA LEU A 33 9.83 -19.78 -12.19
C LEU A 33 9.23 -19.55 -10.79
N ALA A 34 9.87 -20.05 -9.74
CA ALA A 34 9.47 -19.81 -8.35
C ALA A 34 9.54 -18.32 -7.98
N SER A 35 10.49 -17.57 -8.55
CA SER A 35 10.58 -16.11 -8.35
C SER A 35 9.40 -15.32 -8.92
N PHE A 36 8.65 -15.89 -9.88
CA PHE A 36 7.41 -15.28 -10.39
C PHE A 36 6.19 -15.61 -9.53
N ILE A 37 6.24 -16.68 -8.73
CA ILE A 37 5.18 -17.09 -7.81
C ILE A 37 5.32 -16.30 -6.50
N LEU A 38 6.54 -16.21 -5.99
CA LEU A 38 6.85 -15.41 -4.81
C LEU A 38 7.02 -13.96 -5.24
N ARG A 39 5.99 -13.14 -5.02
CA ARG A 39 6.08 -11.69 -5.19
C ARG A 39 7.23 -11.19 -4.32
N LYS A 40 8.42 -11.00 -4.90
CA LYS A 40 9.55 -10.42 -4.19
C LYS A 40 9.07 -9.08 -3.67
N PRO A 41 9.04 -8.83 -2.35
CA PRO A 41 8.65 -7.54 -1.84
C PRO A 41 9.62 -6.53 -2.44
N LEU A 42 9.10 -5.66 -3.30
CA LEU A 42 9.90 -4.57 -3.81
C LEU A 42 10.12 -3.66 -2.61
N GLU A 43 11.38 -3.53 -2.18
CA GLU A 43 11.74 -2.54 -1.17
C GLU A 43 11.31 -1.18 -1.68
N LYS A 44 10.26 -0.64 -1.08
CA LYS A 44 9.72 0.66 -1.48
C LYS A 44 10.81 1.72 -1.27
N PRO A 45 11.03 2.63 -2.24
CA PRO A 45 11.97 3.72 -2.07
C PRO A 45 11.58 4.57 -0.86
N PRO A 46 12.54 5.26 -0.20
CA PRO A 46 12.26 6.09 0.97
C PRO A 46 11.13 7.10 0.75
N PHE A 47 11.06 7.66 -0.46
CA PHE A 47 9.98 8.56 -0.86
C PHE A 47 8.60 7.90 -0.81
N GLU A 48 8.44 6.69 -1.35
CA GLU A 48 7.16 5.97 -1.35
C GLU A 48 6.77 5.56 0.07
N LYS A 49 7.74 5.14 0.90
CA LYS A 49 7.51 4.86 2.33
C LYS A 49 7.00 6.12 3.05
N ALA A 50 7.61 7.27 2.80
CA ALA A 50 7.17 8.55 3.38
C ALA A 50 5.77 8.94 2.87
N ALA A 51 5.50 8.81 1.58
CA ALA A 51 4.20 9.12 0.99
C ALA A 51 3.07 8.25 1.56
N ILE A 52 3.31 6.95 1.76
CA ILE A 52 2.35 6.04 2.40
C ILE A 52 2.08 6.48 3.83
N LYS A 53 3.13 6.76 4.61
CA LYS A 53 2.98 7.25 5.99
C LYS A 53 2.18 8.56 6.05
N THR A 54 2.46 9.49 5.13
CA THR A 54 1.70 10.74 5.02
C THR A 54 0.23 10.48 4.71
N LEU A 55 -0.08 9.54 3.81
CA LEU A 55 -1.45 9.15 3.51
C LEU A 55 -2.15 8.56 4.74
N GLU A 56 -1.49 7.67 5.47
CA GLU A 56 -2.00 7.09 6.73
C GLU A 56 -2.32 8.19 7.75
N SER A 57 -1.40 9.13 7.96
CA SER A 57 -1.63 10.28 8.86
C SER A 57 -2.78 11.18 8.40
N ILE A 58 -2.94 11.41 7.09
CA ILE A 58 -4.08 12.17 6.56
C ILE A 58 -5.39 11.42 6.85
N SER A 59 -5.44 10.11 6.63
CA SER A 59 -6.64 9.31 6.92
C SER A 59 -6.99 9.29 8.41
N GLU A 60 -6.00 9.22 9.30
CA GLU A 60 -6.21 9.35 10.75
C GLU A 60 -6.79 10.71 11.12
N LEU A 61 -6.27 11.80 10.54
CA LEU A 61 -6.78 13.15 10.75
C LEU A 61 -8.22 13.30 10.22
N GLU A 62 -8.53 12.78 9.04
CA GLU A 62 -9.88 12.79 8.49
C GLU A 62 -10.87 12.05 9.39
N HIS A 63 -10.47 10.90 9.92
CA HIS A 63 -11.27 10.13 10.86
C HIS A 63 -11.53 10.91 12.15
N PHE A 64 -10.47 11.52 12.71
CA PHE A 64 -10.56 12.35 13.91
C PHE A 64 -11.51 13.54 13.69
N ILE A 65 -11.32 14.32 12.63
CA ILE A 65 -12.19 15.46 12.31
C ILE A 65 -13.64 15.02 12.11
N THR A 66 -13.88 13.87 11.47
CA THR A 66 -15.24 13.34 11.28
C THR A 66 -15.88 12.93 12.60
N LYS A 67 -15.12 12.26 13.49
CA LYS A 67 -15.55 11.88 14.83
C LYS A 67 -15.91 13.12 15.68
N HIS A 68 -15.08 14.15 15.59
CA HIS A 68 -15.16 15.40 16.36
C HIS A 68 -15.83 16.55 15.59
N ARG A 69 -16.56 16.26 14.51
CA ARG A 69 -17.12 17.27 13.60
C ARG A 69 -18.02 18.29 14.30
N LYS A 70 -18.74 17.87 15.35
CA LYS A 70 -19.63 18.76 16.11
C LYS A 70 -18.85 19.87 16.83
N ASP A 71 -17.60 19.59 17.19
CA ASP A 71 -16.71 20.47 17.96
C ASP A 71 -16.23 21.65 17.10
N TYR A 72 -16.14 21.44 15.78
CA TYR A 72 -15.67 22.45 14.81
C TYR A 72 -16.79 23.23 14.11
N VAL A 73 -18.05 22.77 14.19
CA VAL A 73 -19.18 23.38 13.47
C VAL A 73 -20.08 24.23 14.38
N ASP A 74 -20.16 23.92 15.68
CA ASP A 74 -21.03 24.61 16.64
C ASP A 74 -20.26 24.97 17.93
N LEU A 75 -19.78 26.22 18.02
CA LEU A 75 -18.92 26.73 19.10
C LEU A 75 -19.53 26.61 20.52
N HIS A 76 -20.84 26.35 20.65
CA HIS A 76 -21.57 26.39 21.93
C HIS A 76 -22.33 25.10 22.24
N ARG A 77 -22.02 24.00 21.54
CA ARG A 77 -22.77 22.75 21.67
C ARG A 77 -22.07 21.68 22.51
N ILE A 78 -20.77 21.77 22.71
CA ILE A 78 -19.99 20.82 23.50
C ILE A 78 -19.80 21.28 24.94
N THR A 79 -19.91 20.33 25.86
CA THR A 79 -19.65 20.53 27.28
C THR A 79 -18.15 20.55 27.58
N GLU A 80 -17.72 21.17 28.69
CA GLU A 80 -16.30 21.17 29.08
C GLU A 80 -15.76 19.75 29.26
N GLN A 81 -16.56 18.82 29.81
CA GLN A 81 -16.18 17.42 29.93
C GLN A 81 -15.88 16.75 28.58
N GLU A 82 -16.68 17.06 27.55
CA GLU A 82 -16.44 16.55 26.19
C GLU A 82 -15.16 17.12 25.60
N ARG A 83 -14.87 18.41 25.83
CA ARG A 83 -13.60 19.04 25.43
C ARG A 83 -12.40 18.37 26.12
N ASP A 84 -12.48 18.19 27.43
CA ASP A 84 -11.39 17.59 28.22
C ASP A 84 -11.13 16.14 27.78
N ASN A 85 -12.18 15.38 27.48
CA ASN A 85 -12.06 14.02 26.95
C ASN A 85 -11.30 14.01 25.62
N ILE A 86 -11.52 14.99 24.73
CA ILE A 86 -10.83 15.10 23.45
C ILE A 86 -9.35 15.45 23.65
N GLU A 87 -9.04 16.36 24.58
CA GLU A 87 -7.65 16.72 24.91
C GLU A 87 -6.85 15.52 25.44
N HIS A 88 -7.52 14.61 26.15
CA HIS A 88 -6.92 13.35 26.62
C HIS A 88 -6.75 12.31 25.49
N GLU A 89 -7.53 12.37 24.41
CA GLU A 89 -7.37 11.46 23.27
C GLU A 89 -6.18 11.84 22.36
N VAL A 90 -5.75 13.10 22.39
CA VAL A 90 -4.66 13.64 21.56
C VAL A 90 -3.31 13.69 22.30
N SER A 91 -3.33 13.71 23.65
CA SER A 91 -2.12 13.71 24.51
C SER A 91 -1.51 12.31 24.66
#